data_AF-A0A496MWN9-F1
#
_entry.id   AF-A0A496MWN9-F1
#
_cell.length_a   1.000
_cell.length_b   1.000
_cell.length_c   1.000
_cell.angle_alpha   90.00
_cell.angle_beta   90.00
_cell.angle_gamma   90.00
#
_symmetry.space_group_name_H-M   'P 1'
#
loop_
_entity.id
_entity.type
_entity.pdbx_description
1 polymer ?
#
loop_
_entity_poly.entity_id
_entity_poly.type
_entity_poly.pdbx_seq_one_letter_code
_entity_poly.pdbx_strand_id
1 'polypeptide(L)'
;MPALTTAQRIRATVGVAVIFGTWFYLVFTRPTDWESVGGSSPALITLGGYVLGAILLLSASLPILPARTIAIIPAALVLNIVIGQIVGSVGIPLYLDSVGTVLVAGLAGPIAGLATGTLSSIVWGLFNPAALPFAAVSAMVGLLSGVMIAKGMLRNIPLTITAGVVLGVISGMLAAPVAAFVYGGTAGVGTGALVSLFREMGNSLIGSVTAQSLVSDPLDKALVMIIVHVAIRSLPKKTLASFHART
;
A
#
# COMPACT_ATOMS: atom_id res chain seq x y z
N MET A 1 -15.77 10.85 12.33
CA MET A 1 -15.80 9.37 12.29
C MET A 1 -16.20 8.88 13.67
N PRO A 2 -17.15 7.93 13.79
CA PRO A 2 -17.47 7.33 15.08
C PRO A 2 -16.21 6.74 15.70
N ALA A 3 -16.02 6.97 17.00
CA ALA A 3 -14.86 6.47 17.71
C ALA A 3 -14.91 4.94 17.77
N LEU A 4 -13.81 4.28 17.41
CA LEU A 4 -13.68 2.82 17.56
C LEU A 4 -13.87 2.44 19.03
N THR A 5 -14.68 1.40 19.27
CA THR A 5 -14.79 0.78 20.59
C THR A 5 -13.45 0.18 21.03
N THR A 6 -13.25 -0.03 22.32
CA THR A 6 -12.01 -0.65 22.84
C THR A 6 -11.71 -1.99 22.15
N ALA A 7 -12.73 -2.83 21.95
CA ALA A 7 -12.59 -4.11 21.26
C ALA A 7 -12.20 -3.96 19.78
N GLN A 8 -12.70 -2.93 19.09
CA GLN A 8 -12.28 -2.62 17.71
C GLN A 8 -10.85 -2.10 17.65
N ARG A 9 -10.44 -1.25 18.59
CA ARG A 9 -9.06 -0.76 18.68
C ARG A 9 -8.09 -1.90 18.90
N ILE A 10 -8.39 -2.80 19.84
CA ILE A 10 -7.57 -3.99 20.11
C ILE A 10 -7.42 -4.82 18.82
N ARG A 11 -8.52 -5.15 18.14
CA ARG A 11 -8.47 -5.91 16.88
C ARG A 11 -7.66 -5.22 15.80
N ALA A 12 -7.81 -3.90 15.64
CA ALA A 12 -7.03 -3.13 14.69
C ALA A 12 -5.53 -3.15 15.05
N THR A 13 -5.18 -2.93 16.32
CA THR A 13 -3.80 -2.97 16.80
C THR A 13 -3.16 -4.35 16.62
N VAL A 14 -3.87 -5.42 16.96
CA VAL A 14 -3.39 -6.80 16.74
C VAL A 14 -3.23 -7.09 15.25
N GLY A 15 -4.18 -6.67 14.41
CA GLY A 15 -4.08 -6.82 12.96
C GLY A 15 -2.85 -6.12 12.36
N VAL A 16 -2.58 -4.88 12.80
CA VAL A 16 -1.36 -4.15 12.44
C VAL A 16 -0.11 -4.89 12.91
N ALA A 17 -0.08 -5.34 14.16
CA ALA A 17 1.06 -6.08 14.70
C ALA A 17 1.34 -7.38 13.91
N VAL A 18 0.31 -8.11 13.50
CA VAL A 18 0.44 -9.31 12.67
C VAL A 18 1.02 -8.96 11.29
N ILE A 19 0.54 -7.90 10.64
CA ILE A 19 1.04 -7.47 9.32
C ILE A 19 2.52 -7.10 9.40
N PHE A 20 2.90 -6.22 10.34
CA PHE A 20 4.29 -5.81 10.47
C PHE A 20 5.19 -6.92 11.00
N GLY A 21 4.68 -7.81 11.86
CA GLY A 21 5.38 -9.03 12.27
C GLY A 21 5.67 -9.96 11.10
N THR A 22 4.71 -10.10 10.18
CA THR A 22 4.88 -10.87 8.92
C THR A 22 5.92 -10.22 8.01
N TRP A 23 5.91 -8.89 7.90
CA TRP A 23 6.93 -8.15 7.16
C TRP A 23 8.33 -8.31 7.79
N PHE A 24 8.46 -8.22 9.12
CA PHE A 24 9.73 -8.47 9.80
C PHE A 24 10.22 -9.90 9.58
N TYR A 25 9.32 -10.89 9.66
CA TYR A 25 9.64 -12.27 9.33
C TYR A 25 10.27 -12.37 7.93
N LEU A 26 9.68 -11.74 6.91
CA LEU A 26 10.26 -11.73 5.55
C LEU A 26 11.64 -11.10 5.49
N VAL A 27 11.80 -9.93 6.11
CA VAL A 27 13.06 -9.17 6.10
C VAL A 27 14.19 -9.91 6.80
N PHE A 28 13.91 -10.64 7.88
CA PHE A 28 14.91 -11.40 8.63
C PHE A 28 15.18 -12.78 8.04
N THR A 29 14.17 -13.47 7.51
CA THR A 29 14.34 -14.82 6.95
C THR A 29 14.88 -14.84 5.54
N ARG A 30 14.70 -13.74 4.78
CA ARG A 30 15.26 -13.55 3.43
C ARG A 30 15.01 -14.77 2.51
N PRO A 31 13.75 -15.14 2.29
CA PRO A 31 13.42 -16.31 1.50
C PRO A 31 13.92 -16.17 0.06
N THR A 32 14.54 -17.23 -0.46
CA THR A 32 15.05 -17.30 -1.85
C THR A 32 14.05 -17.93 -2.81
N ASP A 33 13.12 -18.73 -2.30
CA ASP A 33 12.20 -19.55 -3.10
C ASP A 33 10.84 -18.86 -3.21
N TRP A 34 10.79 -17.81 -4.04
CA TRP A 34 9.62 -16.93 -4.20
C TRP A 34 9.01 -16.94 -5.61
N GLU A 35 8.81 -18.13 -6.17
CA GLU A 35 8.22 -18.26 -7.52
C GLU A 35 6.69 -18.24 -7.50
N SER A 36 6.06 -18.73 -6.43
CA SER A 36 4.61 -18.70 -6.25
C SER A 36 4.21 -18.66 -4.79
N VAL A 37 3.04 -18.07 -4.49
CA VAL A 37 2.54 -17.93 -3.12
C VAL A 37 2.29 -19.29 -2.43
N GLY A 38 1.97 -20.33 -3.20
CA GLY A 38 1.79 -21.69 -2.71
C GLY A 38 3.03 -22.59 -2.83
N GLY A 39 4.13 -22.08 -3.36
CA GLY A 39 5.30 -22.88 -3.73
C GLY A 39 6.29 -23.16 -2.60
N SER A 40 6.22 -22.40 -1.50
CA SER A 40 7.17 -22.52 -0.39
C SER A 40 6.55 -22.21 0.97
N SER A 41 7.16 -22.74 2.03
CA SER A 41 6.71 -22.48 3.41
C SER A 41 6.76 -20.99 3.77
N PRO A 42 7.83 -20.21 3.43
CA PRO A 42 7.84 -18.78 3.68
C PRO A 42 6.72 -18.01 2.98
N ALA A 43 6.37 -18.41 1.75
CA ALA A 43 5.28 -17.79 1.00
C ALA A 43 3.91 -18.06 1.64
N LEU A 44 3.66 -19.30 2.09
CA LEU A 44 2.44 -19.67 2.81
C LEU A 44 2.33 -18.98 4.18
N ILE A 45 3.41 -18.90 4.95
CA ILE A 45 3.45 -18.18 6.23
C ILE A 45 3.13 -16.70 6.01
N THR A 46 3.69 -16.12 4.96
CA THR A 46 3.45 -14.72 4.60
C THR A 46 2.00 -14.47 4.20
N LEU A 47 1.43 -15.34 3.35
CA LEU A 47 0.03 -15.27 2.97
C LEU A 47 -0.87 -15.38 4.21
N GLY A 48 -0.62 -16.38 5.06
CA GLY A 48 -1.39 -16.62 6.27
C GLY A 48 -1.34 -15.44 7.23
N GLY A 49 -0.15 -14.87 7.46
CA GLY A 49 0.05 -13.70 8.30
C GLY A 49 -0.70 -12.47 7.77
N TYR A 50 -0.57 -12.15 6.48
CA TYR A 50 -1.26 -11.02 5.90
C TYR A 50 -2.79 -11.22 5.83
N VAL A 51 -3.28 -12.42 5.53
CA VAL A 51 -4.71 -12.74 5.56
C VAL A 51 -5.28 -12.61 6.97
N LEU A 52 -4.61 -13.15 7.98
CA LEU A 52 -5.02 -13.00 9.38
C LEU A 52 -5.07 -11.53 9.80
N GLY A 53 -4.03 -10.76 9.45
CA GLY A 53 -3.98 -9.32 9.69
C GLY A 53 -5.14 -8.58 9.01
N ALA A 54 -5.40 -8.88 7.74
CA ALA A 54 -6.51 -8.29 6.97
C ALA A 54 -7.87 -8.61 7.60
N ILE A 55 -8.12 -9.85 8.00
CA ILE A 55 -9.38 -10.25 8.67
C ILE A 55 -9.58 -9.46 9.96
N LEU A 56 -8.54 -9.32 10.79
CA LEU A 56 -8.61 -8.55 12.03
C LEU A 56 -8.96 -7.09 11.78
N LEU A 57 -8.33 -6.47 10.78
CA LEU A 57 -8.59 -5.08 10.39
C LEU A 57 -10.00 -4.88 9.82
N LEU A 58 -10.46 -5.79 8.97
CA LEU A 58 -11.82 -5.76 8.42
C LEU A 58 -12.86 -5.92 9.54
N SER A 59 -12.63 -6.85 10.46
CA SER A 59 -13.53 -7.03 11.61
C SER A 59 -13.62 -5.80 12.51
N ALA A 60 -12.55 -5.00 12.57
CA ALA A 60 -12.50 -3.74 13.31
C ALA A 60 -13.19 -2.59 12.57
N SER A 61 -13.05 -2.53 11.24
CA SER A 61 -13.46 -1.40 10.41
C SER A 61 -14.83 -1.56 9.76
N LEU A 62 -15.15 -2.71 9.18
CA LEU A 62 -16.41 -2.92 8.45
C LEU A 62 -17.68 -2.56 9.24
N PRO A 63 -17.80 -2.87 10.56
CA PRO A 63 -19.02 -2.58 11.30
C PRO A 63 -19.38 -1.10 11.43
N ILE A 64 -18.41 -0.20 11.24
CA ILE A 64 -18.61 1.26 11.37
C ILE A 64 -18.69 1.97 10.01
N LEU A 65 -18.48 1.24 8.91
CA LEU A 65 -18.49 1.81 7.56
C LEU A 65 -19.90 1.71 6.96
N PRO A 66 -20.38 2.76 6.28
CA PRO A 66 -21.62 2.67 5.52
C PRO A 66 -21.47 1.64 4.39
N ALA A 67 -22.56 0.96 4.00
CA ALA A 67 -22.55 -0.07 2.96
C ALA A 67 -21.93 0.41 1.63
N ARG A 68 -22.14 1.69 1.26
CA ARG A 68 -21.52 2.31 0.08
C ARG A 68 -20.00 2.36 0.17
N THR A 69 -19.47 2.59 1.36
CA THR A 69 -18.03 2.62 1.62
C THR A 69 -17.41 1.22 1.61
N ILE A 70 -18.17 0.19 1.98
CA ILE A 70 -17.74 -1.20 1.81
C ILE A 70 -17.72 -1.57 0.32
N ALA A 71 -18.72 -1.12 -0.45
CA ALA A 71 -18.84 -1.42 -1.87
C ALA A 71 -17.72 -0.83 -2.75
N ILE A 72 -17.07 0.27 -2.32
CA ILE A 72 -15.95 0.85 -3.10
C ILE A 72 -14.64 0.06 -2.92
N ILE A 73 -14.51 -0.75 -1.85
CA ILE A 73 -13.28 -1.49 -1.59
C ILE A 73 -12.95 -2.43 -2.77
N PRO A 74 -13.83 -3.35 -3.21
CA PRO A 74 -13.56 -4.20 -4.38
C PRO A 74 -13.14 -3.43 -5.63
N ALA A 75 -13.82 -2.32 -5.94
CA ALA A 75 -13.49 -1.47 -7.08
C ALA A 75 -12.10 -0.83 -6.94
N ALA A 76 -11.72 -0.42 -5.72
CA ALA A 76 -10.40 0.12 -5.42
C ALA A 76 -9.29 -0.93 -5.59
N LEU A 77 -9.53 -2.19 -5.18
CA LEU A 77 -8.59 -3.28 -5.44
C LEU A 77 -8.38 -3.50 -6.95
N VAL A 78 -9.47 -3.58 -7.71
CA VAL A 78 -9.40 -3.74 -9.18
C VAL A 78 -8.63 -2.59 -9.81
N LEU A 79 -8.91 -1.34 -9.40
CA LEU A 79 -8.22 -0.15 -9.89
C LEU A 79 -6.71 -0.24 -9.64
N ASN A 80 -6.30 -0.57 -8.41
CA ASN A 80 -4.90 -0.73 -8.05
C ASN A 80 -4.21 -1.80 -8.91
N ILE A 81 -4.83 -2.98 -9.03
CA ILE A 81 -4.27 -4.11 -9.77
C ILE A 81 -4.14 -3.77 -11.25
N VAL A 82 -5.18 -3.22 -11.87
CA VAL A 82 -5.17 -2.90 -13.30
C VAL A 82 -4.14 -1.82 -13.61
N ILE A 83 -4.13 -0.70 -12.85
CA ILE A 83 -3.15 0.36 -13.07
C ILE A 83 -1.73 -0.16 -12.80
N GLY A 84 -1.53 -0.86 -11.67
CA GLY A 84 -0.23 -1.42 -11.30
C GLY A 84 0.30 -2.42 -12.33
N GLN A 85 -0.56 -3.25 -12.91
CA GLN A 85 -0.19 -4.16 -14.00
C GLN A 85 0.22 -3.41 -15.26
N ILE A 86 -0.52 -2.39 -15.67
CA ILE A 86 -0.19 -1.57 -16.84
C ILE A 86 1.17 -0.88 -16.63
N VAL A 87 1.32 -0.17 -15.52
CA VAL A 87 2.54 0.58 -15.19
C VAL A 87 3.75 -0.33 -15.05
N GLY A 88 3.60 -1.46 -14.35
CA GLY A 88 4.65 -2.45 -14.18
C GLY A 88 5.10 -3.12 -15.48
N SER A 89 4.21 -3.20 -16.48
CA SER A 89 4.50 -3.78 -17.80
C SER A 89 5.15 -2.80 -18.77
N VAL A 90 4.87 -1.50 -18.65
CA VAL A 90 5.45 -0.44 -19.51
C VAL A 90 6.93 -0.18 -19.17
N GLY A 91 7.38 -0.54 -17.97
CA GLY A 91 8.78 -0.42 -17.58
C GLY A 91 9.19 1.00 -17.14
N ILE A 92 8.23 1.89 -16.88
CA ILE A 92 8.54 3.14 -16.16
C ILE A 92 8.87 2.83 -14.70
N PRO A 93 9.78 3.56 -14.04
CA PRO A 93 10.20 3.29 -12.68
C PRO A 93 9.20 3.86 -11.65
N LEU A 94 7.91 3.55 -11.81
CA LEU A 94 6.79 3.96 -10.95
C LEU A 94 5.84 2.77 -10.76
N TYR A 95 4.82 2.90 -9.90
CA TYR A 95 3.90 1.81 -9.57
C TYR A 95 2.41 2.18 -9.81
N LEU A 96 1.96 3.33 -9.31
CA LEU A 96 0.59 3.84 -9.31
C LEU A 96 -0.48 2.83 -8.80
N ASP A 97 -0.04 1.82 -8.06
CA ASP A 97 -0.80 0.67 -7.56
C ASP A 97 -1.58 0.94 -6.27
N SER A 98 -1.69 2.20 -5.88
CA SER A 98 -2.25 2.63 -4.59
C SER A 98 -3.26 3.77 -4.72
N VAL A 99 -3.67 4.12 -5.94
CA VAL A 99 -4.72 5.13 -6.20
C VAL A 99 -6.02 4.76 -5.49
N GLY A 100 -6.49 3.53 -5.65
CA GLY A 100 -7.69 3.03 -4.97
C GLY A 100 -7.51 2.97 -3.46
N THR A 101 -6.34 2.55 -2.98
CA THR A 101 -6.01 2.50 -1.54
C THR A 101 -6.10 3.87 -0.89
N VAL A 102 -5.46 4.88 -1.49
CA VAL A 102 -5.45 6.26 -1.01
C VAL A 102 -6.82 6.92 -1.17
N LEU A 103 -7.57 6.58 -2.23
CA LEU A 103 -8.95 7.03 -2.40
C LEU A 103 -9.86 6.52 -1.27
N VAL A 104 -9.80 5.22 -0.97
CA VAL A 104 -10.55 4.64 0.17
C VAL A 104 -10.09 5.28 1.48
N ALA A 105 -8.78 5.47 1.67
CA ALA A 105 -8.27 6.14 2.86
C ALA A 105 -8.83 7.56 3.04
N GLY A 106 -8.97 8.32 1.95
CA GLY A 106 -9.54 9.66 1.96
C GLY A 106 -11.05 9.72 2.19
N LEU A 107 -11.80 8.74 1.65
CA LEU A 107 -13.27 8.70 1.75
C LEU A 107 -13.78 8.01 3.03
N ALA A 108 -13.06 6.98 3.48
CA ALA A 108 -13.47 6.05 4.53
C ALA A 108 -12.59 6.11 5.79
N GLY A 109 -11.42 6.74 5.68
CA GLY A 109 -10.49 6.96 6.78
C GLY A 109 -9.30 6.00 6.83
N PRO A 110 -8.37 6.24 7.77
CA PRO A 110 -7.08 5.56 7.82
C PRO A 110 -7.17 4.04 7.93
N ILE A 111 -8.05 3.51 8.78
CA ILE A 111 -8.16 2.06 9.01
C ILE A 111 -8.74 1.35 7.78
N ALA A 112 -9.71 1.99 7.09
CA ALA A 112 -10.24 1.46 5.85
C ALA A 112 -9.17 1.45 4.76
N GLY A 113 -8.40 2.53 4.62
CA GLY A 113 -7.25 2.60 3.71
C GLY A 113 -6.21 1.51 4.00
N LEU A 114 -5.86 1.32 5.29
CA LEU A 114 -4.93 0.27 5.73
C LEU A 114 -5.44 -1.12 5.32
N ALA A 115 -6.70 -1.43 5.60
CA ALA A 115 -7.32 -2.70 5.20
C ALA A 115 -7.33 -2.87 3.66
N THR A 116 -7.71 -1.84 2.92
CA THR A 116 -7.71 -1.87 1.44
C THR A 116 -6.33 -2.10 0.87
N GLY A 117 -5.30 -1.41 1.38
CA GLY A 117 -3.92 -1.61 0.94
C GLY A 117 -3.44 -3.05 1.18
N THR A 118 -3.71 -3.58 2.37
CA THR A 118 -3.37 -4.97 2.72
C THR A 118 -4.05 -5.96 1.78
N LEU A 119 -5.36 -5.83 1.60
CA LEU A 119 -6.14 -6.71 0.72
C LEU A 119 -5.69 -6.61 -0.74
N SER A 120 -5.38 -5.41 -1.22
CA SER A 120 -4.91 -5.17 -2.59
C SER A 120 -3.67 -6.02 -2.89
N SER A 121 -2.68 -5.99 -2.00
CA SER A 121 -1.45 -6.78 -2.17
C SER A 121 -1.67 -8.28 -1.99
N ILE A 122 -2.57 -8.72 -1.10
CA ILE A 122 -2.93 -10.14 -0.96
C ILE A 122 -3.55 -10.65 -2.25
N VAL A 123 -4.61 -9.99 -2.73
CA VAL A 123 -5.36 -10.41 -3.92
C VAL A 123 -4.45 -10.37 -5.14
N TRP A 124 -3.67 -9.31 -5.30
CA TRP A 124 -2.71 -9.23 -6.40
C TRP A 124 -1.64 -10.32 -6.29
N GLY A 125 -1.15 -10.58 -5.08
CA GLY A 125 -0.18 -11.62 -4.76
C GLY A 125 -0.56 -13.01 -5.28
N LEU A 126 -1.85 -13.34 -5.31
CA LEU A 126 -2.33 -14.64 -5.79
C LEU A 126 -2.06 -14.89 -7.29
N PHE A 127 -1.90 -13.83 -8.08
CA PHE A 127 -1.64 -13.90 -9.53
C PHE A 127 -0.30 -13.27 -9.92
N ASN A 128 0.25 -12.40 -9.07
CA ASN A 128 1.58 -11.82 -9.17
C ASN A 128 2.29 -11.96 -7.82
N PRO A 129 3.01 -13.08 -7.58
CA PRO A 129 3.65 -13.37 -6.30
C PRO A 129 4.60 -12.27 -5.80
N ALA A 130 5.13 -11.45 -6.71
CA ALA A 130 5.97 -10.29 -6.39
C ALA A 130 5.27 -9.26 -5.48
N ALA A 131 3.93 -9.16 -5.55
CA ALA A 131 3.17 -8.15 -4.83
C ALA A 131 2.95 -8.49 -3.34
N LEU A 132 2.96 -9.79 -2.98
CA LEU A 132 2.57 -10.24 -1.64
C LEU A 132 3.50 -9.69 -0.53
N PRO A 133 4.84 -9.74 -0.65
CA PRO A 133 5.74 -9.21 0.37
C PRO A 133 5.56 -7.73 0.69
N PHE A 134 5.01 -6.95 -0.25
CA PHE A 134 4.76 -5.51 -0.09
C PHE A 134 3.43 -5.20 0.61
N ALA A 135 2.65 -6.19 1.06
CA ALA A 135 1.36 -5.93 1.70
C ALA A 135 1.43 -5.01 2.92
N ALA A 136 2.48 -5.12 3.75
CA ALA A 136 2.69 -4.20 4.87
C ALA A 136 3.01 -2.76 4.40
N VAL A 137 3.72 -2.61 3.27
CA VAL A 137 3.99 -1.31 2.65
C VAL A 137 2.68 -0.68 2.18
N SER A 138 1.85 -1.43 1.44
CA SER A 138 0.52 -0.99 0.99
C SER A 138 -0.41 -0.64 2.15
N ALA A 139 -0.39 -1.43 3.23
CA ALA A 139 -1.13 -1.15 4.46
C ALA A 139 -0.69 0.19 5.07
N MET A 140 0.62 0.43 5.17
CA MET A 140 1.17 1.68 5.69
C MET A 140 0.79 2.87 4.81
N VAL A 141 0.84 2.72 3.48
CA VAL A 141 0.43 3.74 2.52
C VAL A 141 -1.03 4.14 2.76
N GLY A 142 -1.93 3.16 2.90
CA GLY A 142 -3.34 3.41 3.20
C GLY A 142 -3.57 4.09 4.56
N LEU A 143 -2.85 3.67 5.60
CA LEU A 143 -2.94 4.28 6.92
C LEU A 143 -2.49 5.74 6.90
N LEU A 144 -1.26 5.98 6.45
CA LEU A 144 -0.62 7.29 6.54
C LEU A 144 -1.29 8.30 5.60
N SER A 145 -1.66 7.88 4.39
CA SER A 145 -2.43 8.75 3.49
C SER A 145 -3.76 9.17 4.11
N GLY A 146 -4.52 8.25 4.71
CA GLY A 146 -5.76 8.58 5.41
C GLY A 146 -5.54 9.59 6.55
N VAL A 147 -4.47 9.43 7.34
CA VAL A 147 -4.11 10.37 8.40
C VAL A 147 -3.77 11.75 7.84
N MET A 148 -2.95 11.80 6.78
CA MET A 148 -2.56 13.04 6.11
C MET A 148 -3.76 13.77 5.49
N ILE A 149 -4.65 13.03 4.83
CA ILE A 149 -5.88 13.57 4.22
C ILE A 149 -6.81 14.12 5.30
N ALA A 150 -6.99 13.39 6.41
CA ALA A 150 -7.78 13.86 7.55
C ALA A 150 -7.21 15.15 8.20
N LYS A 151 -5.89 15.34 8.13
CA LYS A 151 -5.20 16.57 8.55
C LYS A 151 -5.22 17.69 7.50
N GLY A 152 -5.96 17.53 6.41
CA GLY A 152 -6.16 18.56 5.39
C GLY A 152 -5.02 18.68 4.38
N MET A 153 -4.19 17.66 4.20
CA MET A 153 -3.10 17.70 3.22
C MET A 153 -3.57 17.77 1.77
N LEU A 154 -4.86 17.49 1.47
CA LEU A 154 -5.45 17.71 0.14
C LEU A 154 -6.03 19.12 -0.05
N ARG A 155 -5.70 20.09 0.81
CA ARG A 155 -6.25 21.45 0.72
C ARG A 155 -5.78 22.21 -0.53
N ASN A 156 -4.57 21.95 -1.00
CA ASN A 156 -4.02 22.54 -2.23
C ASN A 156 -2.93 21.63 -2.82
N ILE A 157 -2.58 21.87 -4.08
CA ILE A 157 -1.61 21.03 -4.81
C ILE A 157 -0.24 20.95 -4.13
N PRO A 158 0.36 22.05 -3.62
CA PRO A 158 1.64 21.97 -2.90
C PRO A 158 1.59 21.04 -1.69
N LEU A 159 0.57 21.15 -0.83
CA LEU A 159 0.42 20.26 0.33
C LEU A 159 0.19 18.80 -0.10
N THR A 160 -0.57 18.58 -1.17
CA THR A 160 -0.79 17.24 -1.74
C THR A 160 0.53 16.62 -2.19
N ILE A 161 1.36 17.38 -2.91
CA ILE A 161 2.68 16.94 -3.38
C ILE A 161 3.58 16.65 -2.19
N THR A 162 3.65 17.54 -1.20
CA THR A 162 4.45 17.33 0.02
C THR A 162 4.03 16.05 0.74
N ALA A 163 2.72 15.82 0.91
CA ALA A 163 2.21 14.62 1.53
C ALA A 163 2.56 13.36 0.73
N GLY A 164 2.46 13.41 -0.60
CA GLY A 164 2.88 12.32 -1.47
C GLY A 164 4.38 12.03 -1.39
N VAL A 165 5.24 13.06 -1.42
CA VAL A 165 6.69 12.89 -1.27
C VAL A 165 7.04 12.26 0.07
N VAL A 166 6.49 12.76 1.18
CA VAL A 166 6.73 12.20 2.52
C VAL A 166 6.23 10.75 2.61
N LEU A 167 5.04 10.49 2.07
CA LEU A 167 4.47 9.15 2.03
C LEU A 167 5.35 8.18 1.21
N GLY A 168 5.89 8.65 0.09
CA GLY A 168 6.77 7.88 -0.78
C GLY A 168 8.13 7.60 -0.16
N VAL A 169 8.72 8.55 0.58
CA VAL A 169 9.95 8.30 1.33
C VAL A 169 9.72 7.18 2.37
N ILE A 170 8.62 7.27 3.13
CA ILE A 170 8.29 6.26 4.15
C ILE A 170 8.02 4.90 3.49
N SER A 171 7.22 4.86 2.42
CA SER A 171 6.92 3.60 1.73
C SER A 171 8.16 2.99 1.10
N GLY A 172 9.03 3.80 0.48
CA GLY A 172 10.28 3.36 -0.11
C GLY A 172 11.26 2.78 0.92
N MET A 173 11.36 3.38 2.10
CA MET A 173 12.18 2.83 3.20
C MET A 173 11.66 1.47 3.70
N LEU A 174 10.34 1.25 3.68
CA LEU A 174 9.73 -0.05 4.03
C LEU A 174 9.82 -1.07 2.88
N ALA A 175 9.81 -0.61 1.64
CA ALA A 175 9.91 -1.45 0.45
C ALA A 175 11.34 -1.94 0.18
N ALA A 176 12.36 -1.09 0.43
CA ALA A 176 13.74 -1.36 0.06
C ALA A 176 14.31 -2.68 0.66
N PRO A 177 14.11 -3.01 1.95
CA PRO A 177 14.57 -4.28 2.50
C PRO A 177 13.91 -5.49 1.82
N VAL A 178 12.62 -5.38 1.49
CA VAL A 178 11.88 -6.45 0.79
C VAL A 178 12.43 -6.62 -0.62
N ALA A 179 12.55 -5.52 -1.38
CA ALA A 179 13.08 -5.53 -2.73
C ALA A 179 14.51 -6.10 -2.79
N ALA A 180 15.36 -5.78 -1.81
CA ALA A 180 16.73 -6.28 -1.77
C ALA A 180 16.82 -7.74 -1.31
N PHE A 181 16.13 -8.12 -0.22
CA PHE A 181 16.32 -9.43 0.41
C PHE A 181 15.45 -10.54 -0.15
N VAL A 182 14.28 -10.21 -0.70
CA VAL A 182 13.37 -11.20 -1.30
C VAL A 182 13.60 -11.30 -2.80
N TYR A 183 13.91 -10.17 -3.46
CA TYR A 183 13.99 -10.10 -4.92
C TYR A 183 15.37 -9.74 -5.48
N GLY A 184 16.39 -9.55 -4.64
CA GLY A 184 17.73 -9.20 -5.13
C GLY A 184 17.78 -7.87 -5.92
N GLY A 185 16.78 -7.00 -5.76
CA GLY A 185 16.67 -5.73 -6.48
C GLY A 185 15.91 -5.78 -7.81
N THR A 186 15.30 -6.90 -8.18
CA THR A 186 14.62 -7.07 -9.49
C THR A 186 13.09 -7.15 -9.38
N ALA A 187 12.51 -6.61 -8.29
CA ALA A 187 11.08 -6.73 -7.99
C ALA A 187 10.13 -6.13 -9.05
N GLY A 188 10.60 -5.23 -9.92
CA GLY A 188 9.83 -4.65 -11.02
C GLY A 188 10.70 -4.36 -12.24
N VAL A 189 10.08 -4.26 -13.42
CA VAL A 189 10.82 -4.05 -14.68
C VAL A 189 11.54 -2.70 -14.69
N GLY A 190 10.79 -1.61 -14.53
CA GLY A 190 11.35 -0.25 -14.57
C GLY A 190 12.18 0.10 -13.34
N THR A 191 11.71 -0.29 -12.16
CA THR A 191 12.42 -0.05 -10.90
C THR A 191 13.67 -0.93 -10.80
N GLY A 192 13.61 -2.19 -11.21
CA GLY A 192 14.78 -3.06 -11.32
C GLY A 192 15.82 -2.53 -12.30
N ALA A 193 15.42 -1.90 -13.40
CA ALA A 193 16.35 -1.24 -14.31
C ALA A 193 17.13 -0.10 -13.63
N LEU A 194 16.48 0.71 -12.79
CA LEU A 194 17.18 1.73 -11.98
C LEU A 194 18.12 1.09 -10.96
N VAL A 195 17.72 -0.01 -10.32
CA VAL A 195 18.61 -0.74 -9.39
C VAL A 195 19.85 -1.25 -10.13
N SER A 196 19.69 -1.86 -11.30
CA SER A 196 20.79 -2.32 -12.15
C SER A 196 21.71 -1.18 -12.55
N LEU A 197 21.16 -0.04 -12.98
CA LEU A 197 21.94 1.16 -13.28
C LEU A 197 22.79 1.61 -12.08
N PHE A 198 22.20 1.71 -10.90
CA PHE A 198 22.96 2.07 -9.70
C PHE A 198 23.99 1.01 -9.31
N ARG A 199 23.74 -0.27 -9.58
CA ARG A 199 24.70 -1.36 -9.37
C ARG A 199 25.90 -1.24 -10.31
N GLU A 200 25.66 -0.90 -11.58
CA GLU A 200 26.70 -0.64 -12.58
C GLU A 200 27.56 0.58 -12.21
N MET A 201 26.96 1.59 -11.56
CA MET A 201 27.69 2.72 -10.98
C MET A 201 28.54 2.37 -9.73
N GLY A 202 28.56 1.10 -9.31
CA GLY A 202 29.39 0.60 -8.21
C GLY A 202 28.72 0.61 -6.83
N ASN A 203 27.46 1.07 -6.70
CA ASN A 203 26.76 1.05 -5.41
C ASN A 203 26.44 -0.37 -4.97
N SER A 204 26.47 -0.68 -3.67
CA SER A 204 26.02 -1.96 -3.11
C SER A 204 24.55 -2.26 -3.41
N LEU A 205 24.10 -3.53 -3.30
CA LEU A 205 22.69 -3.88 -3.55
C LEU A 205 21.71 -3.04 -2.71
N ILE A 206 21.96 -2.94 -1.40
CA ILE A 206 21.14 -2.14 -0.51
C ILE A 206 21.20 -0.65 -0.88
N GLY A 207 22.38 -0.14 -1.25
CA GLY A 207 22.53 1.23 -1.72
C GLY A 207 21.73 1.50 -2.98
N SER A 208 21.80 0.62 -3.98
CA SER A 208 21.07 0.73 -5.24
C SER A 208 19.57 0.66 -5.07
N VAL A 209 19.07 -0.31 -4.29
CA VAL A 209 17.64 -0.44 -4.01
C VAL A 209 17.12 0.76 -3.21
N THR A 210 17.88 1.22 -2.21
CA THR A 210 17.49 2.40 -1.43
C THR A 210 17.46 3.66 -2.30
N ALA A 211 18.49 3.87 -3.15
CA ALA A 211 18.53 4.99 -4.08
C ALA A 211 17.36 4.95 -5.06
N GLN A 212 17.05 3.77 -5.61
CA GLN A 212 15.89 3.58 -6.48
C GLN A 212 14.59 3.91 -5.76
N SER A 213 14.37 3.38 -4.55
CA SER A 213 13.19 3.67 -3.76
C SER A 213 13.04 5.15 -3.46
N LEU A 214 14.13 5.84 -3.08
CA LEU A 214 14.11 7.28 -2.81
C LEU A 214 13.88 8.15 -4.05
N VAL A 215 14.06 7.60 -5.26
CA VAL A 215 13.73 8.28 -6.52
C VAL A 215 12.29 7.97 -6.92
N SER A 216 11.93 6.68 -7.01
CA SER A 216 10.64 6.24 -7.55
C SER A 216 9.50 6.46 -6.58
N ASP A 217 9.62 6.06 -5.31
CA ASP A 217 8.49 6.04 -4.39
C ASP A 217 7.96 7.46 -4.06
N PRO A 218 8.80 8.48 -3.82
CA PRO A 218 8.33 9.86 -3.66
C PRO A 218 7.60 10.41 -4.88
N LEU A 219 8.11 10.15 -6.08
CA LEU A 219 7.47 10.59 -7.33
C LEU A 219 6.14 9.86 -7.54
N ASP A 220 6.13 8.55 -7.32
CA ASP A 220 4.94 7.71 -7.40
C ASP A 220 3.85 8.20 -6.45
N LYS A 221 4.16 8.36 -5.17
CA LYS A 221 3.17 8.76 -4.16
C LYS A 221 2.75 10.22 -4.31
N ALA A 222 3.59 11.11 -4.84
CA ALA A 222 3.16 12.44 -5.27
C ALA A 222 2.10 12.38 -6.36
N LEU A 223 2.32 11.58 -7.41
CA LEU A 223 1.35 11.40 -8.49
C LEU A 223 0.06 10.76 -8.00
N VAL A 224 0.14 9.69 -7.20
CA VAL A 224 -1.02 9.03 -6.58
C VAL A 224 -1.84 10.02 -5.75
N MET A 225 -1.19 10.82 -4.90
CA MET A 225 -1.87 11.84 -4.08
C MET A 225 -2.52 12.93 -4.94
N ILE A 226 -1.90 13.36 -6.04
CA ILE A 226 -2.51 14.30 -6.99
C ILE A 226 -3.75 13.69 -7.66
N ILE A 227 -3.66 12.45 -8.14
CA ILE A 227 -4.78 11.76 -8.78
C ILE A 227 -5.96 11.69 -7.80
N VAL A 228 -5.72 11.31 -6.54
CA VAL A 228 -6.76 11.24 -5.52
C VAL A 228 -7.29 12.64 -5.16
N HIS A 229 -6.42 13.65 -5.08
CA HIS A 229 -6.84 15.04 -4.87
C HIS A 229 -7.85 15.49 -5.93
N VAL A 230 -7.56 15.24 -7.20
CA VAL A 230 -8.46 15.58 -8.31
C VAL A 230 -9.74 14.74 -8.21
N ALA A 231 -9.63 13.42 -8.05
CA ALA A 231 -10.77 12.52 -7.97
C ALA A 231 -11.76 12.92 -6.86
N ILE A 232 -11.28 13.21 -5.65
CA ILE A 232 -12.13 13.62 -4.52
C ILE A 232 -12.80 14.98 -4.81
N ARG A 233 -12.09 15.92 -5.44
CA ARG A 233 -12.67 17.24 -5.78
C ARG A 233 -13.68 17.18 -6.92
N SER A 234 -13.58 16.18 -7.80
CA SER A 234 -14.54 15.95 -8.88
C SER A 234 -15.84 15.28 -8.41
N LEU A 235 -15.88 14.73 -7.19
CA LEU A 235 -17.10 14.10 -6.66
C LEU A 235 -18.16 15.15 -6.28
N PRO A 236 -19.45 14.93 -6.63
CA PRO A 236 -20.54 15.76 -6.14
C PRO A 236 -20.60 15.76 -4.61
N LYS A 237 -20.87 16.92 -3.99
CA LYS A 237 -20.96 17.06 -2.52
C LYS A 237 -21.92 16.04 -1.89
N LYS A 238 -23.02 15.71 -2.57
CA LYS A 238 -24.01 14.69 -2.15
C LYS A 238 -23.40 13.28 -2.09
N THR A 239 -22.56 12.94 -3.07
CA THR A 239 -21.86 11.65 -3.14
C THR A 239 -20.81 11.55 -2.04
N LEU A 240 -20.00 12.59 -1.86
CA LEU A 240 -18.99 12.67 -0.80
C LEU A 240 -19.62 12.52 0.60
N ALA A 241 -20.72 13.23 0.86
CA ALA A 241 -21.44 13.14 2.13
C ALA A 241 -22.00 11.73 2.42
N SER A 242 -22.22 10.91 1.39
CA SER A 242 -22.74 9.54 1.56
C SER A 242 -21.68 8.52 1.98
N PHE A 243 -20.39 8.86 1.89
CA PHE A 243 -19.29 8.01 2.35
C PHE A 243 -18.93 8.24 3.82
N HIS A 244 -19.35 9.37 4.39
CA HIS A 244 -19.16 9.65 5.81
C HIS A 244 -20.19 8.86 6.63
N ALA A 245 -19.74 8.20 7.69
CA ALA A 245 -20.63 7.53 8.64
C ALA A 245 -21.64 8.55 9.19
N ARG A 246 -22.94 8.23 9.09
CA ARG A 246 -23.99 9.00 9.74
C ARG A 246 -23.78 8.90 11.26
N THR A 247 -23.65 10.05 11.91
CA THR A 247 -23.72 10.19 13.37
C THR A 247 -25.12 9.88 13.86
#